data_AF-A0A6J8DNB9-F1
#
_entry.id   AF-A0A6J8DNB9-F1
#
_cell.length_a   1.000
_cell.length_b   1.000
_cell.length_c   1.000
_cell.angle_alpha   90.00
_cell.angle_beta   90.00
_cell.angle_gamma   90.00
#
_symmetry.space_group_name_H-M   'P 1'
#
loop_
_entity.id
_entity.type
_entity.pdbx_description
1 polymer ?
#
loop_
_entity_poly.entity_id
_entity_poly.type
_entity_poly.pdbx_seq_one_letter_code
_entity_poly.pdbx_strand_id
1 'polypeptide(L)'
;MTIDAKHSTQSPLYNVSQSSLDMFVKDELEPDTEYNDNCCTVVDRLCNFMKNNFPAKLRPAQIIKGGSLGKGTAVKGKSDVDLVVFLPFDSIQLLQNDMDTVLDDMKTSCMSGNVPLRESTGNRRLPTSYPLEVITISQWLRECRLENFDLRKGFYNVLKALVNYRKLAYVCEDNYSSSDVKKSLKQIWHVMDPANPFNNLMRRFNCWKEVKTIATISLNKPLLNDLSGDVGWI
;
A
#
# COMPACT_ATOMS: atom_id res chain seq x y z
N MET A 1 -22.40 12.89 2.41
CA MET A 1 -21.26 13.77 2.07
C MET A 1 -20.71 13.33 0.73
N THR A 2 -21.11 14.06 -0.31
CA THR A 2 -20.59 13.94 -1.68
C THR A 2 -19.10 14.24 -1.64
N ILE A 3 -18.25 13.37 -2.19
CA ILE A 3 -16.86 13.77 -2.43
C ILE A 3 -16.95 14.88 -3.46
N ASP A 4 -16.57 16.08 -3.06
CA ASP A 4 -16.45 17.21 -3.97
C ASP A 4 -15.56 16.80 -5.13
N ALA A 5 -16.17 16.68 -6.31
CA ALA A 5 -15.51 16.45 -7.58
C ALA A 5 -14.52 17.58 -7.96
N LYS A 6 -14.33 18.58 -7.09
CA LYS A 6 -13.44 19.73 -7.27
C LYS A 6 -11.98 19.47 -6.91
N HIS A 7 -11.62 18.36 -6.27
CA HIS A 7 -10.21 18.06 -5.94
C HIS A 7 -9.47 17.17 -6.97
N SER A 8 -10.11 16.76 -8.09
CA SER A 8 -9.51 15.77 -9.02
C SER A 8 -9.09 16.30 -10.40
N THR A 9 -9.16 17.61 -10.66
CA THR A 9 -8.94 18.15 -12.00
C THR A 9 -7.50 18.58 -12.32
N GLN A 10 -6.57 18.58 -11.36
CA GLN A 10 -5.16 18.95 -11.61
C GLN A 10 -4.18 18.06 -10.85
N SER A 11 -4.07 16.78 -11.24
CA SER A 11 -2.87 16.02 -10.90
C SER A 11 -1.74 16.47 -11.83
N PRO A 12 -0.54 16.82 -11.32
CA PRO A 12 0.63 17.14 -12.15
C PRO A 12 0.91 16.04 -13.19
N LEU A 13 0.65 14.77 -12.83
CA LEU A 13 0.78 13.61 -13.71
C LEU A 13 -0.04 13.71 -15.00
N TYR A 14 -1.19 14.40 -14.98
CA TYR A 14 -2.06 14.52 -16.16
C TYR A 14 -1.50 15.46 -17.24
N ASN A 15 -0.50 16.26 -16.88
CA ASN A 15 0.20 17.17 -17.79
C ASN A 15 1.58 16.66 -18.21
N VAL A 16 1.99 15.48 -17.74
CA VAL A 16 3.28 14.87 -18.09
C VAL A 16 3.22 14.36 -19.53
N SER A 17 4.22 14.72 -20.34
CA SER A 17 4.37 14.23 -21.69
C SER A 17 4.83 12.77 -21.73
N GLN A 18 4.58 12.11 -22.85
CA GLN A 18 4.84 10.68 -23.05
C GLN A 18 6.29 10.24 -22.76
N SER A 19 7.28 11.09 -23.03
CA SER A 19 8.71 10.81 -22.84
C SER A 19 9.27 11.24 -21.48
N SER A 20 8.43 11.78 -20.58
CA SER A 20 8.89 12.43 -19.35
C SER A 20 8.39 11.73 -18.09
N LEU A 21 7.77 10.55 -18.22
CA LEU A 21 7.23 9.84 -17.06
C LEU A 21 8.36 9.42 -16.09
N ASP A 22 9.46 8.89 -16.60
CA ASP A 22 10.61 8.50 -15.77
C ASP A 22 11.23 9.71 -15.06
N MET A 23 11.35 10.85 -15.74
CA MET A 23 11.80 12.11 -15.12
C MET A 23 10.83 12.60 -14.05
N PHE A 24 9.53 12.55 -14.31
CA PHE A 24 8.51 12.92 -13.32
C PHE A 24 8.58 12.04 -12.06
N VAL A 25 8.75 10.71 -12.24
CA VAL A 25 8.91 9.81 -11.09
C VAL A 25 10.15 10.19 -10.28
N LYS A 26 11.29 10.38 -10.94
CA LYS A 26 12.56 10.73 -10.30
C LYS A 26 12.51 12.08 -9.57
N ASP A 27 11.98 13.10 -10.22
CA ASP A 27 12.09 14.48 -9.75
C ASP A 27 11.00 14.79 -8.71
N GLU A 28 9.78 14.30 -8.92
CA GLU A 28 8.60 14.70 -8.14
C GLU A 28 8.16 13.64 -7.12
N LEU A 29 8.42 12.34 -7.37
CA LEU A 29 7.88 11.26 -6.53
C LEU A 29 8.95 10.58 -5.66
N GLU A 30 10.11 10.26 -6.22
CA GLU A 30 11.14 9.44 -5.58
C GLU A 30 11.89 10.22 -4.47
N PRO A 31 11.79 9.82 -3.20
CA PRO A 31 12.49 10.52 -2.14
C PRO A 31 14.00 10.42 -2.32
N ASP A 32 14.70 11.53 -2.13
CA ASP A 32 16.16 11.56 -2.21
C ASP A 32 16.82 10.90 -0.97
N THR A 33 18.13 10.71 -1.06
CA THR A 33 18.92 10.09 0.00
C THR A 33 18.80 10.85 1.32
N GLU A 34 18.83 12.18 1.29
CA GLU A 34 18.74 13.01 2.49
C GLU A 34 17.39 12.87 3.18
N TYR A 35 16.30 12.87 2.41
CA TYR A 35 14.95 12.63 2.92
C TYR A 35 14.84 11.25 3.58
N ASN A 36 15.34 10.21 2.91
CA ASN A 36 15.31 8.85 3.44
C ASN A 36 16.14 8.71 4.71
N ASP A 37 17.35 9.29 4.76
CA ASP A 37 18.21 9.26 5.94
C ASP A 37 17.58 9.98 7.14
N ASN A 38 16.93 11.13 6.89
CA ASN A 38 16.20 11.87 7.90
C ASN A 38 15.01 11.06 8.43
N CYS A 39 14.21 10.46 7.55
CA CYS A 39 13.11 9.57 7.94
C CYS A 39 13.62 8.37 8.75
N CYS A 40 14.66 7.67 8.27
CA CYS A 40 15.28 6.55 8.98
C CYS A 40 15.74 6.96 10.39
N THR A 41 16.39 8.12 10.51
CA THR A 41 16.85 8.65 11.80
C THR A 41 15.70 8.88 12.77
N VAL A 42 14.59 9.48 12.32
CA VAL A 42 13.41 9.71 13.17
C VAL A 42 12.79 8.38 13.61
N VAL A 43 12.67 7.42 12.69
CA VAL A 43 12.13 6.09 12.99
C VAL A 43 13.03 5.34 13.96
N ASP A 44 14.36 5.41 13.80
CA ASP A 44 15.30 4.76 14.71
C ASP A 44 15.26 5.37 16.11
N ARG A 45 15.11 6.69 16.21
CA ARG A 45 14.88 7.35 17.50
C ARG A 45 13.60 6.85 18.16
N LEU A 46 12.50 6.72 17.41
CA LEU A 46 11.24 6.19 17.93
C LEU A 46 11.37 4.73 18.37
N CYS A 47 12.03 3.88 17.58
CA CYS A 47 12.33 2.48 17.93
C CYS A 47 13.15 2.38 19.22
N ASN A 48 14.22 3.18 19.34
CA ASN A 48 15.07 3.22 20.52
C ASN A 48 14.32 3.77 21.74
N PHE A 49 13.45 4.76 21.54
CA PHE A 49 12.59 5.28 22.58
C PHE A 49 11.68 4.18 23.14
N MET A 50 10.97 3.44 22.28
CA MET A 50 10.10 2.34 22.72
C MET A 50 10.88 1.24 23.46
N LYS A 51 12.05 0.83 22.94
CA LYS A 51 12.88 -0.22 23.58
C LYS A 51 13.35 0.17 24.98
N ASN A 52 13.71 1.44 25.18
CA ASN A 52 14.36 1.88 26.41
C ASN A 52 13.37 2.44 27.44
N ASN A 53 12.27 3.06 27.01
CA ASN A 53 11.38 3.83 27.89
C ASN A 53 10.03 3.15 28.15
N PHE A 54 9.61 2.17 27.35
CA PHE A 54 8.35 1.48 27.62
C PHE A 54 8.47 0.56 28.85
N PRO A 55 7.36 0.37 29.60
CA PRO A 55 7.33 -0.54 30.74
C PRO A 55 7.66 -1.96 30.30
N ALA A 56 8.17 -2.80 31.21
CA ALA A 56 8.64 -4.16 30.87
C ALA A 56 7.60 -5.00 30.10
N LYS A 57 6.32 -4.89 30.45
CA LYS A 57 5.20 -5.57 29.76
C LYS A 57 5.01 -5.14 28.30
N LEU A 58 5.36 -3.89 27.97
CA LEU A 58 5.26 -3.32 26.62
C LEU A 58 6.62 -3.21 25.94
N ARG A 59 7.69 -3.69 26.58
CA ARG A 59 9.02 -3.57 26.00
C ARG A 59 9.09 -4.47 24.77
N PRO A 60 9.34 -3.91 23.58
CA PRO A 60 9.32 -4.71 22.36
C PRO A 60 10.44 -5.76 22.38
N ALA A 61 10.09 -7.02 22.14
CA ALA A 61 11.05 -8.07 21.84
C ALA A 61 11.70 -7.83 20.47
N GLN A 62 10.90 -7.36 19.52
CA GLN A 62 11.34 -6.98 18.19
C GLN A 62 10.48 -5.82 17.66
N ILE A 63 11.09 -4.97 16.84
CA ILE A 63 10.37 -3.94 16.08
C ILE A 63 10.76 -4.12 14.62
N ILE A 64 9.76 -4.29 13.75
CA ILE A 64 9.96 -4.36 12.30
C ILE A 64 9.40 -3.09 11.68
N LYS A 65 10.20 -2.43 10.85
CA LYS A 65 9.78 -1.27 10.05
C LYS A 65 9.03 -1.77 8.81
N GLY A 66 7.74 -1.48 8.75
CA GLY A 66 6.86 -1.70 7.60
C GLY A 66 6.54 -0.39 6.87
N GLY A 67 5.36 -0.30 6.25
CA GLY A 67 4.94 0.93 5.56
C GLY A 67 5.67 1.17 4.25
N SER A 68 5.41 2.31 3.62
CA SER A 68 6.04 2.64 2.33
C SER A 68 7.55 2.85 2.49
N LEU A 69 7.97 3.40 3.64
CA LEU A 69 9.38 3.55 3.99
C LEU A 69 10.11 2.22 4.18
N GLY A 70 9.53 1.25 4.91
CA GLY A 70 10.15 -0.07 5.07
C GLY A 70 10.18 -0.91 3.80
N LYS A 71 9.24 -0.67 2.88
CA LYS A 71 9.16 -1.39 1.59
C LYS A 71 9.97 -0.76 0.45
N GLY A 72 10.51 0.44 0.64
CA GLY A 72 11.16 1.20 -0.44
C GLY A 72 10.19 1.77 -1.48
N THR A 73 8.91 1.93 -1.13
CA THR A 73 7.86 2.51 -2.00
C THR A 73 7.43 3.90 -1.51
N ALA A 74 8.27 4.55 -0.72
CA ALA A 74 8.06 5.89 -0.20
C ALA A 74 7.90 6.91 -1.33
N VAL A 75 7.01 7.89 -1.11
CA VAL A 75 6.78 9.01 -2.02
C VAL A 75 7.03 10.31 -1.25
N LYS A 76 7.70 11.28 -1.90
CA LYS A 76 8.01 12.59 -1.29
C LYS A 76 6.76 13.20 -0.64
N GLY A 77 6.88 13.52 0.64
CA GLY A 77 5.84 14.24 1.41
C GLY A 77 4.55 13.47 1.69
N LYS A 78 4.44 12.18 1.32
CA LYS A 78 3.24 11.34 1.52
C LYS A 78 3.57 9.95 2.06
N SER A 79 4.73 9.81 2.70
CA SER A 79 5.20 8.53 3.21
C SER A 79 4.70 8.27 4.62
N ASP A 80 4.23 7.04 4.84
CA ASP A 80 3.81 6.55 6.15
C ASP A 80 4.86 5.58 6.70
N VAL A 81 5.03 5.57 8.03
CA VAL A 81 5.82 4.57 8.75
C VAL A 81 4.85 3.66 9.47
N ASP A 82 4.85 2.38 9.11
CA ASP A 82 4.20 1.35 9.94
C ASP A 82 5.27 0.68 10.80
N LEU A 83 5.04 0.55 12.10
CA LEU A 83 5.90 -0.22 12.99
C LEU A 83 5.15 -1.43 13.50
N VAL A 84 5.66 -2.63 13.22
CA VAL A 84 5.15 -3.87 13.81
C VAL A 84 5.96 -4.13 15.08
N VAL A 85 5.31 -3.96 16.21
CA VAL A 85 5.91 -4.09 17.54
C VAL A 85 5.55 -5.47 18.10
N PHE A 86 6.54 -6.36 18.21
CA PHE A 86 6.37 -7.67 18.81
C PHE A 86 6.52 -7.55 20.32
N LEU A 87 5.42 -7.76 21.02
CA LEU A 87 5.35 -7.79 22.47
C LEU A 87 5.46 -9.23 22.96
N PRO A 88 5.95 -9.47 24.19
CA PRO A 88 6.17 -10.81 24.74
C PRO A 88 4.84 -11.46 25.19
N PHE A 89 3.91 -11.65 24.26
CA PHE A 89 2.67 -12.41 24.49
C PHE A 89 2.83 -13.84 24.02
N ASP A 90 2.31 -14.78 24.82
CA ASP A 90 2.39 -16.22 24.53
C ASP A 90 1.28 -16.72 23.61
N SER A 91 0.26 -15.89 23.30
CA SER A 91 -0.80 -16.25 22.34
C SER A 91 -1.48 -15.05 21.69
N ILE A 92 -2.04 -15.27 20.49
CA ILE A 92 -2.84 -14.28 19.75
C ILE A 92 -4.12 -13.92 20.52
N GLN A 93 -4.75 -14.88 21.20
CA GLN A 93 -5.98 -14.64 21.96
C GLN A 93 -5.73 -13.68 23.14
N LEU A 94 -4.61 -13.82 23.83
CA LEU A 94 -4.23 -12.89 24.91
C LEU A 94 -4.00 -11.48 24.36
N LEU A 95 -3.29 -11.35 23.25
CA LEU A 95 -3.11 -10.06 22.57
C LEU A 95 -4.45 -9.45 22.16
N GLN A 96 -5.40 -10.26 21.66
CA GLN A 96 -6.72 -9.77 21.25
C GLN A 96 -7.55 -9.26 22.43
N ASN A 97 -7.50 -9.97 23.57
CA ASN A 97 -8.23 -9.58 24.78
C ASN A 97 -7.66 -8.30 25.42
N ASP A 98 -6.34 -8.15 25.38
CA ASP A 98 -5.63 -7.05 26.04
C ASP A 98 -5.33 -5.88 25.09
N MET A 99 -5.79 -5.94 23.83
CA MET A 99 -5.40 -5.01 22.77
C MET A 99 -5.72 -3.56 23.13
N ASP A 100 -6.90 -3.31 23.69
CA ASP A 100 -7.32 -1.97 24.08
C ASP A 100 -6.41 -1.39 25.18
N THR A 101 -6.07 -2.23 26.17
CA THR A 101 -5.16 -1.86 27.26
C THR A 101 -3.74 -1.62 26.75
N VAL A 102 -3.24 -2.48 25.86
CA VAL A 102 -1.92 -2.30 25.22
C VAL A 102 -1.87 -0.99 24.45
N LEU A 103 -2.89 -0.68 23.66
CA LEU A 103 -2.96 0.56 22.89
C LEU A 103 -3.03 1.78 23.81
N ASP A 104 -3.76 1.71 24.92
CA ASP A 104 -3.87 2.79 25.89
C ASP A 104 -2.57 3.02 26.66
N ASP A 105 -1.92 1.94 27.09
CA ASP A 105 -0.61 1.98 27.74
C ASP A 105 0.48 2.51 26.78
N MET A 106 0.45 2.12 25.50
CA MET A 106 1.34 2.64 24.47
C MET A 106 1.09 4.12 24.21
N LYS A 107 -0.18 4.53 24.13
CA LYS A 107 -0.55 5.95 24.03
C LYS A 107 0.00 6.72 25.22
N THR A 108 -0.22 6.25 26.44
CA THR A 108 0.26 6.90 27.66
C THR A 108 1.80 6.96 27.69
N SER A 109 2.49 5.90 27.26
CA SER A 109 3.95 5.85 27.20
C SER A 109 4.54 6.75 26.12
N CYS A 110 3.81 7.00 25.03
CA CYS A 110 4.18 7.96 23.98
C CYS A 110 3.78 9.40 24.35
N MET A 111 2.69 9.59 25.09
CA MET A 111 2.09 10.88 25.39
C MET A 111 2.55 11.40 26.76
N SER A 112 3.72 12.03 26.75
CA SER A 112 3.88 13.31 27.45
C SER A 112 3.26 14.50 26.68
N GLY A 113 2.36 14.24 25.70
CA GLY A 113 1.59 15.24 24.96
C GLY A 113 0.44 14.61 24.15
N ASN A 114 -0.76 15.20 24.20
CA ASN A 114 -2.01 14.70 23.60
C ASN A 114 -1.94 14.51 22.08
N VAL A 115 -2.16 13.29 21.58
CA VAL A 115 -2.43 13.00 20.16
C VAL A 115 -3.73 12.19 20.05
N PRO A 116 -4.85 12.76 19.57
CA PRO A 116 -6.10 12.01 19.46
C PRO A 116 -6.00 10.93 18.37
N LEU A 117 -6.25 9.67 18.75
CA LEU A 117 -6.50 8.61 17.79
C LEU A 117 -7.90 8.79 17.20
N ARG A 118 -7.99 8.80 15.87
CA ARG A 118 -9.26 8.96 15.16
C ARG A 118 -9.64 7.64 14.50
N GLU A 119 -10.64 6.96 15.05
CA GLU A 119 -11.25 5.81 14.38
C GLU A 119 -12.09 6.28 13.18
N SER A 120 -11.85 5.66 12.02
CA SER A 120 -12.59 5.93 10.79
C SER A 120 -13.88 5.10 10.77
N THR A 121 -14.99 5.73 11.15
CA THR A 121 -16.33 5.12 11.18
C THR A 121 -17.10 5.26 9.85
N GLY A 122 -16.40 5.44 8.73
CA GLY A 122 -17.03 5.59 7.41
C GLY A 122 -17.42 4.26 6.76
N ASN A 123 -18.69 4.12 6.31
CA ASN A 123 -19.14 2.99 5.47
C ASN A 123 -18.39 2.87 4.13
N ARG A 124 -17.71 3.94 3.71
CA ARG A 124 -16.89 3.99 2.49
C ARG A 124 -15.43 3.76 2.84
N ARG A 125 -14.86 2.70 2.28
CA ARG A 125 -13.43 2.41 2.40
C ARG A 125 -12.76 2.79 1.09
N LEU A 126 -11.84 3.74 1.14
CA LEU A 126 -11.02 4.14 0.01
C LEU A 126 -9.91 3.10 -0.21
N PRO A 127 -9.36 2.99 -1.43
CA PRO A 127 -8.22 2.12 -1.68
C PRO A 127 -7.03 2.62 -0.87
N THR A 128 -6.40 1.73 -0.10
CA THR A 128 -5.03 1.96 0.39
C THR A 128 -4.04 1.66 -0.73
N SER A 129 -2.78 2.08 -0.59
CA SER A 129 -1.75 1.81 -1.60
C SER A 129 -1.48 0.30 -1.77
N TYR A 130 -1.48 -0.45 -0.67
CA TYR A 130 -1.04 -1.85 -0.65
C TYR A 130 -1.77 -2.79 -1.65
N PRO A 131 -3.11 -2.82 -1.76
CA PRO A 131 -3.76 -3.60 -2.81
C PRO A 131 -3.33 -3.21 -4.24
N LEU A 132 -3.09 -1.92 -4.50
CA LEU A 132 -2.66 -1.44 -5.82
C LEU A 132 -1.20 -1.80 -6.10
N GLU A 133 -0.34 -1.78 -5.07
CA GLU A 133 1.05 -2.27 -5.14
C GLU A 133 1.07 -3.75 -5.57
N VAL A 134 0.29 -4.61 -4.89
CA VAL A 134 0.23 -6.04 -5.21
C VAL A 134 -0.37 -6.29 -6.59
N ILE A 135 -1.37 -5.50 -7.00
CA ILE A 135 -1.90 -5.57 -8.38
C ILE A 135 -0.80 -5.21 -9.38
N THR A 136 -0.05 -4.14 -9.14
CA THR A 136 1.04 -3.71 -10.02
C THR A 136 2.09 -4.80 -10.18
N ILE A 137 2.57 -5.37 -9.06
CA ILE A 137 3.51 -6.49 -9.05
C ILE A 137 2.91 -7.69 -9.82
N SER A 138 1.64 -8.01 -9.59
CA SER A 138 0.98 -9.13 -10.25
C SER A 138 0.89 -8.97 -11.77
N GLN A 139 0.77 -7.74 -12.29
CA GLN A 139 0.74 -7.50 -13.74
C GLN A 139 2.15 -7.59 -14.32
N TRP A 140 3.15 -7.03 -13.65
CA TRP A 140 4.55 -7.11 -14.07
C TRP A 140 5.07 -8.56 -14.10
N LEU A 141 4.74 -9.37 -13.09
CA LEU A 141 5.15 -10.77 -12.99
C LEU A 141 4.57 -11.69 -14.07
N ARG A 142 3.43 -11.33 -14.68
CA ARG A 142 2.76 -12.14 -15.70
C ARG A 142 3.40 -12.00 -17.08
N GLU A 143 3.87 -10.81 -17.40
CA GLU A 143 4.18 -10.45 -18.79
C GLU A 143 5.67 -10.54 -19.11
N CYS A 144 6.55 -10.05 -18.23
CA CYS A 144 7.96 -9.88 -18.63
C CYS A 144 8.97 -10.31 -17.57
N ARG A 145 8.74 -10.04 -16.27
CA ARG A 145 9.77 -10.23 -15.20
C ARG A 145 11.14 -9.62 -15.57
N LEU A 146 11.16 -8.62 -16.44
CA LEU A 146 12.38 -7.98 -16.91
C LEU A 146 12.72 -6.82 -15.99
N GLU A 147 14.01 -6.64 -15.74
CA GLU A 147 14.53 -5.51 -14.98
C GLU A 147 14.32 -4.19 -15.72
N ASN A 148 14.48 -4.20 -17.05
CA ASN A 148 14.24 -3.05 -17.91
C ASN A 148 12.89 -3.20 -18.61
N PHE A 149 12.00 -2.24 -18.41
CA PHE A 149 10.71 -2.15 -19.07
C PHE A 149 10.32 -0.69 -19.26
N ASP A 150 9.43 -0.44 -20.21
CA ASP A 150 8.82 0.87 -20.43
C ASP A 150 7.79 1.14 -19.32
N LEU A 151 8.13 2.06 -18.42
CA LEU A 151 7.30 2.42 -17.27
C LEU A 151 5.90 2.91 -17.69
N ARG A 152 5.81 3.61 -18.82
CA ARG A 152 4.55 4.14 -19.34
C ARG A 152 3.64 3.01 -19.84
N LYS A 153 4.20 2.01 -20.53
CA LYS A 153 3.48 0.78 -20.91
C LYS A 153 3.07 -0.04 -19.70
N GLY A 154 3.95 -0.16 -18.70
CA GLY A 154 3.63 -0.79 -17.42
C GLY A 154 2.45 -0.12 -16.72
N PHE A 155 2.49 1.22 -16.61
CA PHE A 155 1.40 2.00 -16.03
C PHE A 155 0.09 1.84 -16.81
N TYR A 156 0.14 1.86 -18.14
CA TYR A 156 -1.01 1.58 -19.00
C TYR A 156 -1.65 0.21 -18.72
N ASN A 157 -0.83 -0.85 -18.63
CA ASN A 157 -1.31 -2.21 -18.38
C ASN A 157 -1.95 -2.36 -17.00
N VAL A 158 -1.38 -1.71 -15.97
CA VAL A 158 -1.98 -1.66 -14.63
C VAL A 158 -3.35 -0.98 -14.67
N LEU A 159 -3.48 0.17 -15.34
CA LEU A 159 -4.77 0.85 -15.48
C LEU A 159 -5.80 0.00 -16.24
N LYS A 160 -5.40 -0.69 -17.31
CA LYS A 160 -6.26 -1.66 -18.01
C LYS A 160 -6.72 -2.80 -17.09
N ALA A 161 -5.84 -3.30 -16.24
CA ALA A 161 -6.16 -4.33 -15.27
C ALA A 161 -7.20 -3.83 -14.24
N LEU A 162 -7.07 -2.57 -13.79
CA LEU A 162 -8.04 -1.92 -12.90
C LEU A 162 -9.40 -1.68 -13.57
N VAL A 163 -9.44 -1.32 -14.86
CA VAL A 163 -10.70 -1.23 -15.63
C VAL A 163 -11.40 -2.58 -15.68
N ASN A 164 -10.60 -3.65 -15.78
CA ASN A 164 -11.06 -5.04 -15.85
C ASN A 164 -10.95 -5.78 -14.51
N TYR A 165 -11.02 -5.07 -13.38
CA TYR A 165 -10.76 -5.62 -12.03
C TYR A 165 -11.54 -6.91 -11.70
N ARG A 166 -12.71 -7.14 -12.31
CA ARG A 166 -13.50 -8.38 -12.20
C ARG A 166 -12.82 -9.64 -12.75
N LYS A 167 -11.75 -9.49 -13.54
CA LYS A 167 -10.94 -10.57 -14.09
C LYS A 167 -9.64 -10.79 -13.30
N LEU A 168 -9.36 -9.97 -12.28
CA LEU A 168 -8.16 -10.12 -11.46
C LEU A 168 -8.26 -11.38 -10.60
N ALA A 169 -7.27 -12.25 -10.76
CA ALA A 169 -7.09 -13.48 -9.99
C ALA A 169 -5.58 -13.68 -9.79
N TYR A 170 -5.07 -13.43 -8.59
CA TYR A 170 -3.65 -13.54 -8.26
C TYR A 170 -3.44 -14.17 -6.89
N VAL A 171 -2.52 -15.13 -6.83
CA VAL A 171 -2.02 -15.79 -5.63
C VAL A 171 -0.49 -15.83 -5.74
N CYS A 172 0.20 -15.38 -4.70
CA CYS A 172 1.64 -15.54 -4.57
C CYS A 172 1.92 -16.78 -3.72
N GLU A 173 2.70 -17.73 -4.25
CA GLU A 173 2.94 -19.01 -3.58
C GLU A 173 4.25 -19.07 -2.77
N ASP A 174 4.92 -17.93 -2.59
CA ASP A 174 6.23 -17.88 -1.92
C ASP A 174 6.15 -18.26 -0.43
N ASN A 175 5.04 -17.91 0.24
CA ASN A 175 4.87 -18.12 1.69
C ASN A 175 3.80 -19.16 2.05
N TYR A 176 2.98 -19.59 1.09
CA TYR A 176 1.89 -20.55 1.28
C TYR A 176 1.44 -21.14 -0.07
N SER A 177 0.66 -22.22 -0.05
CA SER A 177 0.18 -22.85 -1.28
C SER A 177 -1.19 -22.32 -1.71
N SER A 178 -1.48 -22.29 -3.01
CA SER A 178 -2.85 -22.04 -3.53
C SER A 178 -3.91 -22.99 -2.95
N SER A 179 -3.49 -24.16 -2.45
CA SER A 179 -4.39 -25.10 -1.78
C SER A 179 -4.97 -24.55 -0.47
N ASP A 180 -4.23 -23.69 0.24
CA ASP A 180 -4.67 -23.00 1.46
C ASP A 180 -5.72 -21.94 1.14
N VAL A 181 -5.56 -21.28 -0.01
CA VAL A 181 -6.47 -20.24 -0.52
C VAL A 181 -7.79 -20.81 -1.04
N LYS A 182 -7.76 -21.94 -1.76
CA LYS A 182 -8.99 -22.54 -2.34
C LYS A 182 -10.05 -22.88 -1.29
N LYS A 183 -9.63 -23.17 -0.06
CA LYS A 183 -10.54 -23.42 1.08
C LYS A 183 -11.29 -22.16 1.54
N SER A 184 -10.75 -20.96 1.28
CA SER A 184 -11.26 -19.68 1.77
C SER A 184 -11.97 -18.84 0.70
N LEU A 185 -11.77 -19.12 -0.59
CA LEU A 185 -12.32 -18.34 -1.70
C LEU A 185 -13.79 -18.70 -2.02
N LYS A 186 -14.70 -17.76 -1.71
CA LYS A 186 -16.09 -17.74 -2.21
C LYS A 186 -16.30 -16.90 -3.47
N GLN A 187 -15.27 -16.20 -3.96
CA GLN A 187 -15.37 -15.19 -5.03
C GLN A 187 -14.40 -15.48 -6.17
N ILE A 188 -14.86 -15.20 -7.40
CA ILE A 188 -14.12 -15.45 -8.66
C ILE A 188 -12.85 -14.58 -8.78
N TRP A 189 -12.85 -13.42 -8.14
CA TRP A 189 -11.91 -12.34 -8.37
C TRP A 189 -11.23 -11.98 -7.06
N HIS A 190 -9.91 -12.11 -7.06
CA HIS A 190 -9.10 -12.12 -5.85
C HIS A 190 -7.67 -11.69 -6.16
N VAL A 191 -7.11 -10.96 -5.22
CA VAL A 191 -5.68 -10.69 -5.14
C VAL A 191 -5.34 -11.00 -3.70
N MET A 192 -4.69 -12.15 -3.48
CA MET A 192 -4.38 -12.61 -2.14
C MET A 192 -3.15 -11.90 -1.61
N ASP A 193 -3.16 -11.60 -0.32
CA ASP A 193 -2.02 -11.06 0.39
C ASP A 193 -0.86 -12.07 0.33
N PRO A 194 0.31 -11.72 -0.24
CA PRO A 194 1.43 -12.65 -0.34
C PRO A 194 1.93 -13.20 1.01
N ALA A 195 1.63 -12.54 2.13
CA ALA A 195 2.01 -12.99 3.47
C ALA A 195 0.85 -13.61 4.27
N ASN A 196 -0.38 -13.64 3.73
CA ASN A 196 -1.55 -14.14 4.45
C ASN A 196 -2.59 -14.80 3.52
N PRO A 197 -2.72 -16.14 3.51
CA PRO A 197 -3.62 -16.87 2.62
C PRO A 197 -5.11 -16.66 2.90
N PHE A 198 -5.46 -15.98 4.00
CA PHE A 198 -6.85 -15.68 4.37
C PHE A 198 -7.27 -14.26 3.98
N ASN A 199 -6.34 -13.42 3.55
CA ASN A 199 -6.59 -12.01 3.28
C ASN A 199 -6.72 -11.73 1.78
N ASN A 200 -7.95 -11.67 1.27
CA ASN A 200 -8.20 -11.17 -0.09
C ASN A 200 -8.18 -9.63 -0.08
N LEU A 201 -7.12 -9.03 -0.62
CA LEU A 201 -6.89 -7.58 -0.64
C LEU A 201 -7.99 -6.82 -1.38
N MET A 202 -8.67 -7.47 -2.33
CA MET A 202 -9.78 -6.87 -3.07
C MET A 202 -10.98 -6.51 -2.19
N ARG A 203 -11.06 -7.06 -0.97
CA ARG A 203 -12.13 -6.78 0.00
C ARG A 203 -11.81 -5.65 0.96
N ARG A 204 -10.58 -5.13 0.97
CA ARG A 204 -10.16 -4.06 1.90
C ARG A 204 -10.86 -2.73 1.61
N PHE A 205 -11.31 -2.52 0.36
CA PHE A 205 -12.12 -1.37 -0.02
C PHE A 205 -13.28 -1.77 -0.94
N ASN A 206 -14.32 -0.91 -1.01
CA ASN A 206 -15.58 -1.21 -1.68
C ASN A 206 -15.92 -0.27 -2.85
N CYS A 207 -15.04 0.66 -3.19
CA CYS A 207 -15.22 1.68 -4.23
C CYS A 207 -14.68 1.29 -5.62
N TRP A 208 -14.57 -0.01 -5.94
CA TRP A 208 -13.97 -0.45 -7.21
C TRP A 208 -14.63 0.09 -8.49
N LYS A 209 -15.93 0.40 -8.46
CA LYS A 209 -16.61 1.05 -9.59
C LYS A 209 -15.99 2.43 -9.89
N GLU A 210 -15.66 3.19 -8.85
CA GLU A 210 -15.00 4.48 -8.97
C GLU A 210 -13.55 4.32 -9.42
N VAL A 211 -12.81 3.34 -8.88
CA VAL A 211 -11.46 3.01 -9.36
C VAL A 211 -11.46 2.70 -10.85
N LYS A 212 -12.43 1.89 -11.32
CA LYS A 212 -12.63 1.64 -12.75
C LYS A 212 -12.90 2.93 -13.54
N THR A 213 -13.77 3.80 -13.04
CA THR A 213 -14.08 5.08 -13.70
C THR A 213 -12.84 5.95 -13.82
N ILE A 214 -12.09 6.13 -12.72
CA ILE A 214 -10.86 6.93 -12.71
C ILE A 214 -9.82 6.32 -13.64
N ALA A 215 -9.60 5.00 -13.59
CA ALA A 215 -8.66 4.32 -14.48
C ALA A 215 -9.04 4.49 -15.96
N THR A 216 -10.34 4.43 -16.28
CA THR A 216 -10.84 4.68 -17.65
C THR A 216 -10.54 6.12 -18.09
N ILE A 217 -10.76 7.10 -17.21
CA ILE A 217 -10.45 8.51 -17.49
C ILE A 217 -8.94 8.70 -17.69
N SER A 218 -8.12 8.10 -16.83
CA SER A 218 -6.65 8.18 -16.87
C SER A 218 -6.08 7.61 -18.18
N LEU A 219 -6.63 6.51 -18.69
CA LEU A 219 -6.22 5.92 -19.99
C LEU A 219 -6.44 6.87 -21.18
N ASN A 220 -7.39 7.82 -21.07
CA ASN A 220 -7.69 8.78 -22.13
C ASN A 220 -6.91 10.11 -21.98
N LYS A 221 -5.98 10.20 -21.03
CA LYS A 221 -5.14 11.39 -20.85
C LYS A 221 -3.97 11.43 -21.85
N PRO A 222 -3.40 12.61 -22.16
CA PRO A 222 -2.31 12.76 -23.12
C PRO A 222 -1.11 11.85 -22.89
N LEU A 223 -0.87 11.46 -21.64
CA LEU A 223 0.18 10.50 -21.27
C LEU A 223 -0.03 9.12 -21.92
N LEU A 224 -1.27 8.68 -22.14
CA LEU A 224 -1.61 7.28 -22.48
C LEU A 224 -2.56 7.11 -23.68
N ASN A 225 -3.13 8.20 -24.20
CA ASN A 225 -4.24 8.15 -25.15
C ASN A 225 -3.89 7.60 -26.55
N ASP A 226 -2.62 7.53 -26.91
CA ASP A 226 -2.07 6.88 -28.11
C ASP A 226 -1.85 5.37 -27.93
N LEU A 227 -1.84 4.86 -26.70
CA LEU A 227 -1.70 3.43 -26.43
C LEU A 227 -3.07 2.73 -26.55
N SER A 228 -3.12 1.66 -27.34
CA SER A 228 -4.33 0.86 -27.54
C SER A 228 -4.03 -0.63 -27.60
N GLY A 229 -4.99 -1.46 -27.20
CA GLY A 229 -4.84 -2.91 -27.27
C GLY A 229 -3.80 -3.44 -26.29
N ASP A 230 -3.11 -4.51 -26.68
CA ASP A 230 -2.01 -5.09 -25.92
C ASP A 230 -0.70 -4.44 -26.37
N VAL A 231 -0.04 -3.74 -25.45
CA VAL A 231 1.16 -2.94 -25.74
C VAL A 231 2.43 -3.58 -25.19
N GLY A 232 2.33 -4.73 -24.51
CA GLY A 232 3.45 -5.34 -23.80
C GLY A 232 4.05 -4.42 -22.73
N TRP A 233 5.27 -4.71 -22.30
CA TRP A 233 6.02 -3.90 -21.32
C TRP A 233 7.36 -3.38 -21.86
N ILE A 234 7.70 -3.67 -23.12
CA ILE A 234 8.93 -3.20 -23.79
C ILE A 234 8.53 -2.32 -24.95
#